data_AF-A0A6A5FSH2-F1
#
_entry.id   AF-A0A6A5FSH2-F1
#
_cell.length_a   1.000
_cell.length_b   1.000
_cell.length_c   1.000
_cell.angle_alpha   90.00
_cell.angle_beta   90.00
_cell.angle_gamma   90.00
#
_symmetry.space_group_name_H-M   'P 1'
#
loop_
_entity.id
_entity.type
_entity.pdbx_description
1 polymer ?
#
loop_
_entity_poly.entity_id
_entity_poly.type
_entity_poly.pdbx_seq_one_letter_code
_entity_poly.pdbx_strand_id
1 'polypeptide(L)'
;MFQPITTSPETPRRQIRDNMFVHILTLLEEMKETQKIQGRMLQTLLQQRGNIGTTVSSTPEGFPLKTVGDVEIMEEKLANPNFMSKLVAAVTDMGGGTVDEATRRMMTFLLDHGLSRQYNFVGRNGKREFKALKLYEVIYGGLKKNAMTSQITRKDAEKAVSKWLIGARDRGGNRQARQATPQQGLQASGSFEVESRAA
;
A
#
# COMPACT_ATOMS: atom_id res chain seq x y z
N MET A 1 -40.94 78.55 43.90
CA MET A 1 -39.85 77.75 44.51
C MET A 1 -39.64 76.53 43.63
N PHE A 2 -38.55 76.49 42.87
CA PHE A 2 -38.21 75.38 41.96
C PHE A 2 -37.40 74.33 42.72
N GLN A 3 -37.80 73.06 42.65
CA GLN A 3 -37.03 71.91 43.11
C GLN A 3 -36.24 71.34 41.93
N PRO A 4 -34.95 70.93 42.09
CA PRO A 4 -34.14 70.45 40.98
C PRO A 4 -34.49 68.99 40.64
N ILE A 5 -34.59 68.70 39.34
CA ILE A 5 -34.71 67.35 38.79
C ILE A 5 -33.37 66.65 38.98
N THR A 6 -33.34 65.63 39.83
CA THR A 6 -32.15 64.78 40.00
C THR A 6 -32.02 63.84 38.81
N THR A 7 -31.09 64.11 37.89
CA THR A 7 -30.76 63.19 36.80
C THR A 7 -29.96 62.00 37.34
N SER A 8 -30.54 60.80 37.20
CA SER A 8 -30.01 59.50 37.65
C SER A 8 -28.85 58.98 36.76
N PRO A 9 -27.84 58.26 37.30
CA PRO A 9 -26.63 57.86 36.57
C PRO A 9 -26.79 56.59 35.69
N GLU A 10 -27.92 56.38 35.03
CA GLU A 10 -28.18 55.14 34.25
C GLU A 10 -27.39 55.03 32.93
N THR A 11 -26.84 56.13 32.43
CA THR A 11 -26.26 56.24 31.08
C THR A 11 -25.02 55.37 30.82
N PRO A 12 -24.01 55.32 31.72
CA PRO A 12 -22.79 54.54 31.47
C PRO A 12 -23.03 53.03 31.47
N ARG A 13 -23.92 52.55 32.34
CA ARG A 13 -24.24 51.11 32.45
C ARG A 13 -24.99 50.59 31.22
N ARG A 14 -25.91 51.39 30.67
CA ARG A 14 -26.58 51.04 29.40
C ARG A 14 -25.58 50.96 28.26
N GLN A 15 -24.71 51.95 28.15
CA GLN A 15 -23.72 51.99 27.07
C GLN A 15 -22.72 50.83 27.12
N ILE A 16 -22.24 50.46 28.32
CA ILE A 16 -21.38 49.27 28.48
C ILE A 16 -22.14 48.00 28.07
N ARG A 17 -23.38 47.85 28.49
CA ARG A 17 -24.22 46.70 28.14
C ARG A 17 -24.46 46.61 26.64
N ASP A 18 -24.78 47.73 26.00
CA ASP A 18 -25.09 47.78 24.57
C ASP A 18 -23.81 47.50 23.74
N ASN A 19 -22.65 48.01 24.18
CA ASN A 19 -21.35 47.68 23.58
C ASN A 19 -21.02 46.18 23.72
N MET A 20 -21.29 45.57 24.89
CA MET A 20 -21.10 44.13 25.08
C MET A 20 -22.05 43.32 24.20
N PHE A 21 -23.31 43.75 24.04
CA PHE A 21 -24.26 43.10 23.14
C PHE A 21 -23.77 43.13 21.69
N VAL A 22 -23.29 44.28 21.22
CA VAL A 22 -22.73 44.40 19.87
C VAL A 22 -21.52 43.47 19.71
N HIS A 23 -20.60 43.45 20.67
CA HIS A 23 -19.43 42.57 20.61
C HIS A 23 -19.80 41.08 20.58
N ILE A 24 -20.76 40.66 21.41
CA ILE A 24 -21.28 39.28 21.41
C ILE A 24 -21.91 38.95 20.06
N LEU A 25 -22.72 39.86 19.48
CA LEU A 25 -23.33 39.64 18.17
C LEU A 25 -22.29 39.51 17.06
N THR A 26 -21.26 40.35 17.05
CA THR A 26 -20.16 40.26 16.09
C THR A 26 -19.43 38.91 16.21
N LEU A 27 -19.09 38.48 17.43
CA LEU A 27 -18.44 37.19 17.65
C LEU A 27 -19.31 36.00 17.20
N LEU A 28 -20.63 36.07 17.40
CA LEU A 28 -21.55 35.04 16.94
C LEU A 28 -21.66 35.00 15.40
N GLU A 29 -21.61 36.16 14.75
CA GLU A 29 -21.62 36.25 13.29
C GLU A 29 -20.32 35.70 12.68
N GLU A 30 -19.17 36.02 13.27
CA GLU A 30 -17.86 35.45 12.90
C GLU A 30 -17.83 33.92 13.10
N MET A 31 -18.37 33.42 14.22
CA MET A 31 -18.44 31.99 14.49
C MET A 31 -19.35 31.27 13.49
N LYS A 32 -20.51 31.87 13.16
CA LYS A 32 -21.44 31.34 12.15
C LYS A 32 -20.77 31.25 10.78
N GLU A 33 -20.04 32.29 10.36
CA GLU A 33 -19.33 32.27 9.08
C GLU A 33 -18.21 31.23 9.07
N THR A 34 -17.45 31.12 10.16
CA THR A 34 -16.41 30.10 10.32
C THR A 34 -16.98 28.68 10.22
N GLN A 35 -18.11 28.40 10.88
CA GLN A 35 -18.79 27.11 10.81
C GLN A 35 -19.27 26.78 9.38
N LYS A 36 -19.76 27.78 8.65
CA LYS A 36 -20.20 27.62 7.26
C LYS A 36 -19.01 27.30 6.34
N ILE A 37 -17.88 27.98 6.53
CA ILE A 37 -16.63 27.70 5.79
C ILE A 37 -16.13 26.29 6.10
N GLN A 38 -16.11 25.90 7.38
CA GLN A 38 -15.73 24.55 7.79
C GLN A 38 -16.64 23.48 7.19
N GLY A 39 -17.96 23.71 7.18
CA GLY A 39 -18.93 22.81 6.56
C GLY A 39 -18.68 22.63 5.06
N ARG A 40 -18.39 23.72 4.34
CA ARG A 40 -18.01 23.67 2.92
C ARG A 40 -16.69 22.94 2.70
N MET A 41 -15.68 23.18 3.54
CA MET A 41 -14.39 22.49 3.45
C MET A 41 -14.54 20.99 3.68
N LEU A 42 -15.31 20.58 4.70
CA LEU A 42 -15.65 19.18 4.93
C LEU A 42 -16.39 18.58 3.75
N GLN A 43 -17.35 19.29 3.16
CA GLN A 43 -18.08 18.81 2.00
C GLN A 43 -17.15 18.63 0.78
N THR A 44 -16.23 19.56 0.54
CA THR A 44 -15.20 19.43 -0.51
C THR A 44 -14.26 18.25 -0.24
N LEU A 45 -13.80 18.06 1.00
CA LEU A 45 -12.93 16.93 1.38
C LEU A 45 -13.67 15.59 1.25
N LEU A 46 -14.96 15.53 1.60
CA LEU A 46 -15.80 14.36 1.44
C LEU A 46 -16.11 14.07 -0.04
N GLN A 47 -16.29 15.07 -0.90
CA GLN A 47 -16.44 14.89 -2.34
C GLN A 47 -15.13 14.42 -2.98
N GLN A 48 -13.99 14.97 -2.57
CA GLN A 48 -12.67 14.47 -2.98
C GLN A 48 -12.50 13.01 -2.54
N ARG A 49 -12.91 12.68 -1.31
CA ARG A 49 -12.91 11.30 -0.82
C ARG A 49 -13.95 10.43 -1.50
N GLY A 50 -15.09 10.95 -1.94
CA GLY A 50 -16.10 10.24 -2.72
C GLY A 50 -15.58 9.88 -4.11
N ASN A 51 -14.82 10.78 -4.74
CA ASN A 51 -14.10 10.52 -5.99
C ASN A 51 -12.88 9.59 -5.81
N ILE A 52 -12.36 9.45 -4.59
CA ILE A 52 -11.20 8.58 -4.26
C ILE A 52 -11.65 7.26 -3.56
N GLY A 53 -12.91 7.14 -3.13
CA GLY A 53 -13.27 6.23 -2.04
C GLY A 53 -14.66 5.61 -2.12
N THR A 54 -15.27 5.52 -3.30
CA THR A 54 -16.40 4.59 -3.54
C THR A 54 -16.19 3.84 -4.84
N THR A 55 -15.02 3.23 -5.04
CA THR A 55 -15.00 2.00 -5.83
C THR A 55 -15.31 0.89 -4.86
N VAL A 56 -16.56 0.42 -4.89
CA VAL A 56 -16.88 -0.94 -4.44
C VAL A 56 -15.72 -1.82 -4.87
N SER A 57 -15.12 -2.52 -3.91
CA SER A 57 -14.06 -3.50 -4.11
C SER A 57 -14.59 -4.64 -5.00
N SER A 58 -14.82 -4.35 -6.28
CA SER A 58 -14.86 -5.36 -7.30
C SER A 58 -13.42 -5.73 -7.49
N THR A 59 -13.00 -6.79 -6.78
CA THR A 59 -11.75 -7.48 -7.06
C THR A 59 -11.66 -7.65 -8.58
N PRO A 60 -10.65 -7.09 -9.24
CA PRO A 60 -10.54 -7.18 -10.69
C PRO A 60 -10.63 -8.65 -11.11
N GLU A 61 -11.52 -8.99 -12.04
CA GLU A 61 -11.68 -10.36 -12.50
C GLU A 61 -10.42 -10.86 -13.22
N GLY A 62 -10.14 -12.16 -13.13
CA GLY A 62 -9.02 -12.80 -13.84
C GLY A 62 -7.74 -13.01 -13.02
N PHE A 63 -7.80 -12.91 -11.69
CA PHE A 63 -6.70 -13.25 -10.79
C PHE A 63 -6.96 -14.55 -10.02
N PRO A 64 -5.92 -15.36 -9.69
CA PRO A 64 -4.51 -15.17 -10.05
C PRO A 64 -4.23 -15.55 -11.52
N LEU A 65 -3.26 -14.88 -12.15
CA LEU A 65 -2.81 -15.18 -13.51
C LEU A 65 -2.11 -16.55 -13.53
N LYS A 66 -2.45 -17.41 -14.49
CA LYS A 66 -1.97 -18.80 -14.54
C LYS A 66 -0.98 -19.04 -15.67
N THR A 67 -1.14 -18.33 -16.78
CA THR A 67 -0.29 -18.49 -17.96
C THR A 67 0.44 -17.21 -18.32
N VAL A 68 1.49 -17.34 -19.14
CA VAL A 68 2.21 -16.18 -19.68
C VAL A 68 1.31 -15.35 -20.59
N GLY A 69 0.42 -15.99 -21.37
CA GLY A 69 -0.55 -15.28 -22.21
C GLY A 69 -1.51 -14.42 -21.38
N ASP A 70 -1.93 -14.90 -20.20
CA ASP A 70 -2.75 -14.09 -19.28
C ASP A 70 -1.99 -12.84 -18.80
N VAL A 71 -0.66 -12.95 -18.60
CA VAL A 71 0.19 -11.81 -18.24
C VAL A 71 0.25 -10.80 -19.38
N GLU A 72 0.44 -11.24 -20.62
CA GLU A 72 0.49 -10.34 -21.79
C GLU A 72 -0.83 -9.58 -21.98
N ILE A 73 -1.97 -10.28 -21.87
CA ILE A 73 -3.31 -9.67 -21.91
C ILE A 73 -3.50 -8.68 -20.74
N MET A 74 -3.01 -9.02 -19.56
CA MET A 74 -3.08 -8.14 -18.39
C MET A 74 -2.22 -6.89 -18.57
N GLU A 75 -1.03 -7.01 -19.14
CA GLU A 75 -0.12 -5.90 -19.44
C GLU A 75 -0.69 -4.94 -20.47
N GLU A 76 -1.48 -5.45 -21.43
CA GLU A 76 -2.27 -4.63 -22.35
C GLU A 76 -3.40 -3.89 -21.62
N LYS A 77 -4.18 -4.58 -20.78
CA LYS A 77 -5.22 -3.95 -19.94
C LYS A 77 -4.64 -2.87 -19.02
N LEU A 78 -3.46 -3.11 -18.47
CA LEU A 78 -2.73 -2.15 -17.62
C LEU A 78 -2.17 -0.95 -18.38
N ALA A 79 -2.22 -0.92 -19.72
CA ALA A 79 -1.99 0.30 -20.48
C ALA A 79 -3.07 1.35 -20.20
N ASN A 80 -4.29 0.94 -19.81
CA ASN A 80 -5.35 1.86 -19.43
C ASN A 80 -5.12 2.38 -18.00
N PRO A 81 -4.91 3.70 -17.80
CA PRO A 81 -4.64 4.27 -16.49
C PRO A 81 -5.80 4.09 -15.50
N ASN A 82 -7.04 4.06 -15.98
CA ASN A 82 -8.22 3.84 -15.13
C ASN A 82 -8.21 2.41 -14.56
N PHE A 83 -7.88 1.43 -15.39
CA PHE A 83 -7.76 0.03 -14.96
C PHE A 83 -6.58 -0.14 -14.00
N MET A 84 -5.43 0.46 -14.32
CA MET A 84 -4.26 0.44 -13.44
C MET A 84 -4.56 1.03 -12.06
N SER A 85 -5.24 2.18 -11.99
CA SER A 85 -5.63 2.80 -10.72
C SER A 85 -6.57 1.91 -9.89
N LYS A 86 -7.53 1.25 -10.54
CA LYS A 86 -8.44 0.28 -9.89
C LYS A 86 -7.69 -0.93 -9.34
N LEU A 87 -6.77 -1.50 -10.13
CA LEU A 87 -5.98 -2.64 -9.67
C LEU A 87 -5.04 -2.26 -8.53
N VAL A 88 -4.41 -1.08 -8.61
CA VAL A 88 -3.59 -0.52 -7.52
C VAL A 88 -4.42 -0.41 -6.23
N ALA A 89 -5.64 0.13 -6.30
CA ALA A 89 -6.52 0.22 -5.13
C ALA A 89 -6.85 -1.17 -4.57
N ALA A 90 -7.22 -2.13 -5.43
CA ALA A 90 -7.52 -3.49 -5.01
C ALA A 90 -6.33 -4.18 -4.31
N VAL A 91 -5.10 -4.01 -4.81
CA VAL A 91 -3.92 -4.59 -4.15
C VAL A 91 -3.54 -3.84 -2.87
N THR A 92 -3.78 -2.52 -2.78
CA THR A 92 -3.61 -1.76 -1.53
C THR A 92 -4.54 -2.26 -0.43
N ASP A 93 -5.80 -2.58 -0.76
CA ASP A 93 -6.80 -3.05 0.20
C ASP A 93 -6.44 -4.38 0.88
N MET A 94 -5.55 -5.18 0.28
CA MET A 94 -5.04 -6.42 0.92
C MET A 94 -4.22 -6.14 2.19
N GLY A 95 -3.68 -4.92 2.29
CA GLY A 95 -2.91 -4.43 3.43
C GLY A 95 -1.65 -5.25 3.71
N GLY A 96 -1.28 -5.29 4.99
CA GLY A 96 -0.06 -5.90 5.51
C GLY A 96 0.70 -4.90 6.38
N GLY A 97 1.24 -5.37 7.51
CA GLY A 97 1.93 -4.51 8.48
C GLY A 97 3.37 -4.20 8.11
N THR A 98 3.95 -4.98 7.19
CA THR A 98 5.32 -4.80 6.69
C THR A 98 5.36 -4.88 5.18
N VAL A 99 6.44 -4.35 4.58
CA VAL A 99 6.67 -4.38 3.13
C VAL A 99 6.66 -5.80 2.59
N ASP A 100 7.35 -6.72 3.28
CA ASP A 100 7.42 -8.13 2.89
C ASP A 100 6.05 -8.81 2.96
N GLU A 101 5.28 -8.53 4.02
CA GLU A 101 3.94 -9.11 4.18
C GLU A 101 2.95 -8.58 3.14
N ALA A 102 2.93 -7.26 2.93
CA ALA A 102 2.08 -6.63 1.94
C ALA A 102 2.43 -7.13 0.52
N THR A 103 3.72 -7.13 0.18
CA THR A 103 4.22 -7.68 -1.09
C THR A 103 3.78 -9.13 -1.26
N ARG A 104 3.87 -9.95 -0.21
CA ARG A 104 3.45 -11.35 -0.26
C ARG A 104 1.97 -11.49 -0.58
N ARG A 105 1.10 -10.72 0.08
CA ARG A 105 -0.35 -10.75 -0.13
C ARG A 105 -0.69 -10.30 -1.56
N MET A 106 -0.15 -9.16 -1.99
CA MET A 106 -0.33 -8.61 -3.34
C MET A 106 0.13 -9.60 -4.43
N MET A 107 1.33 -10.15 -4.31
CA MET A 107 1.87 -11.08 -5.30
C MET A 107 1.11 -12.42 -5.36
N THR A 108 0.59 -12.90 -4.23
CA THR A 108 -0.21 -14.15 -4.18
C THR A 108 -1.57 -13.96 -4.83
N PHE A 109 -2.12 -12.75 -4.75
CA PHE A 109 -3.31 -12.40 -5.51
C PHE A 109 -3.02 -12.31 -7.01
N LEU A 110 -1.93 -11.66 -7.41
CA LEU A 110 -1.64 -11.38 -8.83
C LEU A 110 -1.22 -12.62 -9.63
N LEU A 111 -0.39 -13.49 -9.06
CA LEU A 111 0.25 -14.58 -9.79
C LEU A 111 0.01 -15.93 -9.13
N ASP A 112 -0.34 -16.92 -9.95
CA ASP A 112 -0.37 -18.31 -9.53
C ASP A 112 1.05 -18.80 -9.19
N HIS A 113 1.12 -19.76 -8.27
CA HIS A 113 2.37 -20.37 -7.86
C HIS A 113 3.15 -20.97 -9.05
N GLY A 114 2.48 -21.71 -9.94
CA GLY A 114 3.10 -22.33 -11.11
C GLY A 114 3.71 -21.29 -12.06
N LEU A 115 2.96 -20.20 -12.31
CA LEU A 115 3.41 -19.09 -13.14
C LEU A 115 4.59 -18.35 -12.51
N SER A 116 4.53 -18.08 -11.21
CA SER A 116 5.57 -17.33 -10.49
C SER A 116 6.96 -17.96 -10.59
N ARG A 117 7.05 -19.28 -10.80
CA ARG A 117 8.33 -20.00 -10.99
C ARG A 117 9.03 -19.65 -12.32
N GLN A 118 8.28 -19.20 -13.32
CA GLN A 118 8.79 -18.82 -14.64
C GLN A 118 9.42 -17.43 -14.69
N TYR A 119 9.20 -16.63 -13.64
CA TYR A 119 9.71 -15.28 -13.52
C TYR A 119 10.85 -15.19 -12.50
N ASN A 120 11.73 -14.22 -12.71
CA ASN A 120 12.51 -13.61 -11.65
C ASN A 120 12.52 -12.10 -11.85
N PHE A 121 13.14 -11.35 -10.93
CA PHE A 121 13.06 -9.91 -11.00
C PHE A 121 13.74 -9.31 -12.24
N VAL A 122 14.86 -9.89 -12.71
CA VAL A 122 15.78 -9.27 -13.72
C VAL A 122 15.81 -10.02 -15.07
N GLY A 123 15.14 -11.16 -15.21
CA GLY A 123 15.14 -12.01 -16.42
C GLY A 123 16.35 -12.93 -16.59
N ARG A 124 17.04 -13.34 -15.51
CA ARG A 124 18.24 -14.20 -15.61
C ARG A 124 17.93 -15.70 -15.70
N ASN A 125 18.88 -16.52 -16.17
CA ASN A 125 18.81 -17.98 -16.20
C ASN A 125 17.61 -18.54 -16.98
N GLY A 126 17.29 -17.95 -18.13
CA GLY A 126 16.18 -18.38 -18.99
C GLY A 126 14.79 -18.10 -18.41
N LYS A 127 14.70 -17.33 -17.32
CA LYS A 127 13.42 -16.88 -16.75
C LYS A 127 13.03 -15.52 -17.28
N ARG A 128 11.74 -15.23 -17.26
CA ARG A 128 11.18 -13.94 -17.70
C ARG A 128 11.46 -12.85 -16.67
N GLU A 129 11.66 -11.63 -17.16
CA GLU A 129 11.88 -10.45 -16.33
C GLU A 129 10.56 -9.91 -15.79
N PHE A 130 10.44 -9.79 -14.47
CA PHE A 130 9.26 -9.20 -13.82
C PHE A 130 9.36 -7.68 -13.67
N LYS A 131 10.57 -7.12 -13.55
CA LYS A 131 10.79 -5.67 -13.37
C LYS A 131 10.23 -4.83 -14.52
N ALA A 132 10.25 -5.36 -15.74
CA ALA A 132 9.76 -4.66 -16.93
C ALA A 132 8.23 -4.64 -17.06
N LEU A 133 7.51 -5.41 -16.23
CA LEU A 133 6.06 -5.51 -16.28
C LEU A 133 5.39 -4.35 -15.53
N LYS A 134 4.27 -3.85 -16.03
CA LYS A 134 3.38 -2.89 -15.35
C LYS A 134 2.80 -3.49 -14.08
N LEU A 135 2.69 -4.82 -13.97
CA LEU A 135 2.38 -5.50 -12.71
C LEU A 135 3.33 -5.09 -11.57
N TYR A 136 4.61 -4.81 -11.85
CA TYR A 136 5.51 -4.28 -10.84
C TYR A 136 5.11 -2.87 -10.37
N GLU A 137 4.72 -1.98 -11.29
CA GLU A 137 4.23 -0.64 -10.95
C GLU A 137 2.93 -0.70 -10.14
N VAL A 138 2.07 -1.69 -10.41
CA VAL A 138 0.86 -1.94 -9.61
C VAL A 138 1.23 -2.25 -8.16
N ILE A 139 2.21 -3.12 -7.93
CA ILE A 139 2.66 -3.49 -6.58
C ILE A 139 3.33 -2.30 -5.91
N TYR A 140 4.21 -1.59 -6.61
CA TYR A 140 4.90 -0.42 -6.06
C TYR A 140 3.89 0.69 -5.68
N GLY A 141 2.93 1.00 -6.54
CA GLY A 141 1.83 1.91 -6.25
C GLY A 141 0.99 1.41 -5.06
N GLY A 142 0.73 0.10 -5.01
CA GLY A 142 0.02 -0.55 -3.92
C GLY A 142 0.68 -0.33 -2.56
N LEU A 143 1.99 -0.58 -2.49
CA LEU A 143 2.82 -0.39 -1.30
C LEU A 143 2.96 1.08 -0.92
N LYS A 144 3.07 1.99 -1.89
CA LYS A 144 3.15 3.43 -1.63
C LYS A 144 1.86 4.01 -1.05
N LYS A 145 0.70 3.49 -1.47
CA LYS A 145 -0.61 3.91 -0.96
C LYS A 145 -1.02 3.24 0.35
N ASN A 146 -0.41 2.10 0.70
CA ASN A 146 -0.66 1.45 1.98
C ASN A 146 -0.10 2.31 3.13
N ALA A 147 -0.95 2.62 4.11
CA ALA A 147 -0.61 3.46 5.26
C ALA A 147 0.63 2.96 6.02
N MET A 148 0.81 1.64 6.14
CA MET A 148 1.90 1.03 6.90
C MET A 148 3.23 0.94 6.13
N THR A 149 3.21 1.13 4.81
CA THR A 149 4.40 0.96 3.95
C THR A 149 4.68 2.18 3.06
N SER A 150 4.01 3.30 3.27
CA SER A 150 4.10 4.49 2.41
C SER A 150 5.51 5.11 2.30
N GLN A 151 6.34 4.94 3.33
CA GLN A 151 7.69 5.52 3.40
C GLN A 151 8.77 4.75 2.61
N ILE A 152 8.43 3.64 1.97
CA ILE A 152 9.42 2.80 1.29
C ILE A 152 10.03 3.47 0.06
N THR A 153 11.24 3.07 -0.31
CA THR A 153 11.83 3.42 -1.60
C THR A 153 11.47 2.39 -2.68
N ARG A 154 11.72 2.72 -3.94
CA ARG A 154 11.61 1.76 -5.04
C ARG A 154 12.52 0.55 -4.79
N LYS A 155 13.75 0.77 -4.31
CA LYS A 155 14.72 -0.28 -3.98
C LYS A 155 14.19 -1.28 -2.94
N ASP A 156 13.44 -0.81 -1.95
CA ASP A 156 12.84 -1.68 -0.93
C ASP A 156 11.76 -2.58 -1.53
N ALA A 157 10.92 -2.03 -2.41
CA ALA A 157 9.94 -2.79 -3.16
C ALA A 157 10.60 -3.83 -4.09
N GLU A 158 11.66 -3.44 -4.81
CA GLU A 158 12.43 -4.36 -5.67
C GLU A 158 12.98 -5.53 -4.86
N LYS A 159 13.54 -5.26 -3.68
CA LYS A 159 14.07 -6.29 -2.78
C LYS A 159 12.98 -7.24 -2.28
N ALA A 160 11.83 -6.71 -1.87
CA ALA A 160 10.71 -7.52 -1.39
C ALA A 160 10.12 -8.41 -2.49
N VAL A 161 9.89 -7.86 -3.68
CA VAL A 161 9.39 -8.60 -4.85
C VAL A 161 10.39 -9.65 -5.30
N SER A 162 11.69 -9.30 -5.36
CA SER A 162 12.77 -10.24 -5.68
C SER A 162 12.81 -11.41 -4.69
N LYS A 163 12.78 -11.12 -3.39
CA LYS A 163 12.76 -12.13 -2.32
C LYS A 163 11.56 -13.06 -2.46
N TRP A 164 10.39 -12.51 -2.77
CA TRP A 164 9.18 -13.31 -3.00
C TRP A 164 9.35 -14.24 -4.22
N LEU A 165 9.76 -13.72 -5.38
CA LEU A 165 9.94 -14.51 -6.61
C LEU A 165 11.00 -15.61 -6.47
N ILE A 166 12.10 -15.35 -5.75
CA ILE A 166 13.11 -16.38 -5.44
C ILE A 166 12.48 -17.52 -4.63
N GLY A 167 11.68 -17.16 -3.63
CA GLY A 167 10.96 -18.12 -2.78
C GLY A 167 9.84 -18.88 -3.50
N ALA A 168 9.46 -18.52 -4.73
CA ALA A 168 8.41 -19.22 -5.49
C ALA A 168 8.77 -20.69 -5.75
N ARG A 169 10.06 -21.03 -5.92
CA ARG A 169 10.49 -22.42 -6.15
C ARG A 169 10.18 -23.35 -4.97
N ASP A 170 10.12 -22.78 -3.78
CA ASP A 170 10.15 -23.48 -2.50
C ASP A 170 8.77 -23.60 -1.84
N ARG A 171 7.75 -22.96 -2.41
CA ARG A 171 6.40 -22.81 -1.82
C ARG A 171 5.49 -24.04 -1.94
N GLY A 172 5.88 -25.05 -2.73
CA GLY A 172 5.18 -26.33 -2.86
C GLY A 172 5.77 -27.49 -2.04
N GLY A 173 6.33 -27.23 -0.85
CA GLY A 173 6.88 -28.28 0.04
C GLY A 173 8.35 -28.65 -0.20
N ASN A 174 9.00 -28.14 -1.26
CA ASN A 174 10.40 -28.43 -1.60
C ASN A 174 11.44 -27.93 -0.57
N ARG A 175 11.06 -27.06 0.38
CA ARG A 175 11.93 -26.67 1.51
C ARG A 175 12.17 -27.83 2.47
N GLN A 176 11.10 -28.57 2.78
CA GLN A 176 11.18 -29.73 3.67
C GLN A 176 11.96 -30.87 2.99
N ALA A 177 11.75 -31.08 1.68
CA ALA A 177 12.49 -32.07 0.90
C ALA A 177 14.02 -31.82 0.86
N ARG A 178 14.48 -30.56 0.84
CA ARG A 178 15.92 -30.23 0.88
C ARG A 178 16.52 -30.29 2.28
N GLN A 179 15.75 -29.93 3.29
CA GLN A 179 16.17 -30.08 4.69
C GLN A 179 16.26 -31.58 5.07
N ALA A 180 15.48 -32.43 4.41
CA ALA A 180 15.49 -33.88 4.59
C ALA A 180 16.59 -34.62 3.80
N THR A 181 17.38 -33.97 2.94
CA THR A 181 18.52 -34.59 2.27
C THR A 181 19.83 -33.99 2.81
N PRO A 182 20.46 -34.60 3.84
CA PRO A 182 21.82 -34.28 4.21
C PRO A 182 22.77 -34.72 3.08
N GLN A 183 23.81 -33.93 2.86
CA GLN A 183 24.91 -34.20 1.93
C GLN A 183 25.52 -35.60 2.18
N GLN A 184 25.13 -36.61 1.40
CA GLN A 184 25.95 -37.80 1.17
C GLN A 184 26.65 -37.61 -0.18
N GLY A 185 27.84 -37.02 -0.13
CA GLY A 185 28.60 -36.76 -1.35
C GLY A 185 29.92 -36.06 -1.10
N LEU A 186 30.67 -36.44 -0.06
CA LEU A 186 32.10 -36.17 0.01
C LEU A 186 32.78 -36.99 1.13
N GLN A 187 32.98 -38.29 0.92
CA GLN A 187 34.01 -39.11 1.61
C GLN A 187 33.97 -40.54 1.07
N ALA A 188 34.81 -40.84 0.09
CA ALA A 188 35.44 -42.17 -0.10
C ALA A 188 36.32 -42.14 -1.35
N SER A 189 37.61 -41.83 -1.19
CA SER A 189 38.71 -42.50 -1.90
C SER A 189 40.05 -41.90 -1.43
N GLY A 190 40.46 -42.30 -0.24
CA GLY A 190 41.79 -42.06 0.29
C GLY A 190 42.12 -43.19 1.26
N SER A 191 43.34 -43.71 1.16
CA SER A 191 43.97 -44.81 1.92
C SER A 191 43.84 -46.19 1.24
N PHE A 192 44.85 -46.63 0.47
CA PHE A 192 46.09 -47.32 0.87
C PHE A 192 45.88 -48.80 1.21
N GLU A 193 46.29 -49.69 0.31
CA GLU A 193 46.85 -51.00 0.67
C GLU A 193 48.17 -51.16 -0.10
N VAL A 194 49.26 -50.97 0.64
CA VAL A 194 50.59 -51.44 0.29
C VAL A 194 50.71 -52.80 0.95
N GLU A 195 50.81 -53.87 0.17
CA GLU A 195 51.33 -55.13 0.68
C GLU A 195 52.41 -55.68 -0.25
N SER A 196 53.60 -55.74 0.32
CA SER A 196 54.81 -56.34 -0.23
C SER A 196 54.80 -57.85 -0.02
N ARG A 197 55.24 -58.64 -1.02
CA ARG A 197 56.42 -59.53 -0.96
C ARG A 197 56.36 -60.67 -1.98
N ALA A 198 57.44 -60.78 -2.74
CA ALA A 198 58.23 -61.96 -3.07
C ALA A 198 57.53 -63.31 -3.35
N ALA A 199 57.63 -63.76 -4.60
CA ALA A 199 58.36 -64.97 -4.99
C ALA A 199 58.64 -64.93 -6.49
#